data_AF-A0A0J8AW32-F1
#
_entry.id   AF-A0A0J8AW32-F1
#
_cell.length_a   1.000
_cell.length_b   1.000
_cell.length_c   1.000
_cell.angle_alpha   90.00
_cell.angle_beta   90.00
_cell.angle_gamma   90.00
#
_symmetry.space_group_name_H-M   'P 1'
#
loop_
_entity.id
_entity.type
_entity.pdbx_description
1 polymer ?
#
loop_
_entity_poly.entity_id
_entity_poly.type
_entity_poly.pdbx_seq_one_letter_code
_entity_poly.pdbx_strand_id
1 'polypeptide(L)'
;MTFHAYMLRCADGSYYLGHTDNLEQRVAQHHSGDIPGYTQSRRPVALIWSQDFGTRDEALSAEQQIKGWSRKKKEALIVGDWDAIRKAARKSFDTGLRQAQPLLRMNGNMNEVAPLPPVIVPPVIVLVRPQLGENIGKAARAMLNFGLTDMRLVTPRDGWPNPDAGPAAAGADFILDKAQVFETLADAVADCAHVYATTVRKRGVTKPVVTPEEAAREIHTAQGRAAYVFGPERSGLETEDVAVARKILTVPINPEFGSLNLAQAVILCAYEWSKQADLAQPTITDLGEPAPQAELEGMIEQLDALLVKVGYFFPPDRAGATRLTLRNLLTKPGWNHLEVRTLRGVLSHLNRPRER
;
A
#
# COMPACT_ATOMS: atom_id res chain seq x y z
N MET A 1 -5.29 -31.98 -25.13
CA MET A 1 -5.39 -32.59 -23.79
C MET A 1 -6.04 -31.55 -22.90
N THR A 2 -7.04 -31.94 -22.11
CA THR A 2 -7.76 -31.02 -21.21
C THR A 2 -7.11 -31.10 -19.83
N PHE A 3 -6.96 -29.96 -19.17
CA PHE A 3 -6.48 -29.90 -17.78
C PHE A 3 -7.63 -29.44 -16.89
N HIS A 4 -7.67 -29.97 -15.66
CA HIS A 4 -8.75 -29.71 -14.73
C HIS A 4 -8.18 -29.11 -13.45
N ALA A 5 -8.79 -28.04 -12.94
CA ALA A 5 -8.67 -27.67 -11.53
C ALA A 5 -9.89 -28.23 -10.79
N TYR A 6 -9.71 -28.81 -9.61
CA TYR A 6 -10.79 -29.45 -8.87
C TYR A 6 -10.68 -29.22 -7.36
N MET A 7 -11.83 -29.30 -6.69
CA MET A 7 -11.96 -29.16 -5.24
C MET A 7 -12.66 -30.38 -4.65
N LEU A 8 -12.10 -30.92 -3.57
CA LEU A 8 -12.67 -32.02 -2.80
C LEU A 8 -13.09 -31.53 -1.40
N ARG A 9 -14.21 -32.05 -0.89
CA ARG A 9 -14.61 -31.93 0.52
C ARG A 9 -14.15 -33.17 1.27
N CYS A 10 -13.37 -32.98 2.33
CA CYS A 10 -12.91 -34.04 3.22
C CYS A 10 -13.93 -34.35 4.33
N ALA A 11 -13.76 -35.48 5.02
CA ALA A 11 -14.62 -35.91 6.13
C ALA A 11 -14.63 -34.94 7.32
N ASP A 12 -13.50 -34.26 7.58
CA ASP A 12 -13.39 -33.21 8.61
C ASP A 12 -13.98 -31.86 8.17
N GLY A 13 -14.59 -31.80 6.98
CA GLY A 13 -15.15 -30.58 6.42
C GLY A 13 -14.12 -29.60 5.88
N SER A 14 -12.85 -29.99 5.76
CA SER A 14 -11.81 -29.22 5.05
C SER A 14 -11.96 -29.34 3.53
N TYR A 15 -11.35 -28.40 2.80
CA TYR A 15 -11.32 -28.39 1.34
C TYR A 15 -9.92 -28.63 0.82
N TYR A 16 -9.78 -29.64 -0.06
CA TYR A 16 -8.55 -29.90 -0.81
C TYR A 16 -8.70 -29.37 -2.23
N LEU A 17 -7.63 -28.81 -2.78
CA LEU A 17 -7.56 -28.27 -4.14
C LEU A 17 -6.38 -28.90 -4.86
N GLY A 18 -6.56 -29.20 -6.13
CA GLY A 18 -5.51 -29.69 -7.00
C GLY A 18 -5.83 -29.44 -8.47
N HIS A 19 -4.84 -29.69 -9.32
CA HIS A 19 -5.03 -29.78 -10.76
C HIS A 19 -4.53 -31.13 -11.31
N THR A 20 -5.04 -31.55 -12.46
CA THR A 20 -4.65 -32.80 -13.13
C THR A 20 -5.07 -32.79 -14.60
N ASP A 21 -4.44 -33.62 -15.42
CA ASP A 21 -4.85 -33.93 -16.79
C ASP A 21 -5.84 -35.11 -16.87
N ASN A 22 -6.10 -35.81 -15.77
CA ASN A 22 -7.12 -36.87 -15.69
C ASN A 22 -7.86 -36.82 -14.36
N LEU A 23 -8.99 -36.09 -14.34
CA LEU A 23 -9.79 -35.85 -13.14
C LEU A 23 -10.37 -37.14 -12.55
N GLU A 24 -10.93 -38.00 -13.38
CA GLU A 24 -11.60 -39.23 -12.93
C GLU A 24 -10.63 -40.18 -12.23
N GLN A 25 -9.47 -40.42 -12.86
CA GLN A 25 -8.41 -41.23 -12.27
C GLN A 25 -7.90 -40.62 -10.95
N ARG A 26 -7.74 -39.29 -10.91
CA ARG A 26 -7.23 -38.60 -9.72
C ARG A 26 -8.21 -38.64 -8.54
N VAL A 27 -9.51 -38.51 -8.81
CA VAL A 27 -10.55 -38.64 -7.77
C VAL A 27 -10.62 -40.08 -7.26
N ALA A 28 -10.53 -41.08 -8.14
CA ALA A 28 -10.46 -42.49 -7.75
C ALA A 28 -9.28 -42.78 -6.81
N GLN A 29 -8.08 -42.26 -7.13
CA GLN A 29 -6.88 -42.36 -6.28
C GLN A 29 -7.08 -41.74 -4.88
N HIS A 30 -7.84 -40.64 -4.79
CA HIS A 30 -8.16 -40.03 -3.51
C HIS A 30 -9.18 -40.85 -2.69
N HIS A 31 -10.11 -41.56 -3.34
CA HIS A 31 -11.03 -42.47 -2.66
C HIS A 31 -10.32 -43.72 -2.13
N SER A 32 -9.50 -44.37 -2.96
CA SER A 32 -8.72 -45.56 -2.57
C SER A 32 -7.61 -45.24 -1.54
N GLY A 33 -7.10 -44.00 -1.55
CA GLY A 33 -6.00 -43.57 -0.69
C GLY A 33 -4.65 -44.11 -1.12
N ASP A 34 -4.52 -44.47 -2.40
CA ASP A 34 -3.30 -45.03 -3.01
C ASP A 34 -2.12 -44.07 -2.97
N ILE A 35 -2.40 -42.76 -2.80
CA ILE A 35 -1.37 -41.72 -2.71
C ILE A 35 -1.25 -41.25 -1.25
N PRO A 36 -0.08 -41.42 -0.61
CA PRO A 36 0.20 -40.87 0.70
C PRO A 36 0.06 -39.34 0.68
N GLY A 37 -0.73 -38.76 1.58
CA GLY A 37 -0.89 -37.30 1.61
C GLY A 37 -2.07 -36.78 2.39
N TYR A 38 -2.35 -35.48 2.20
CA TYR A 38 -3.30 -34.69 2.98
C TYR A 38 -4.72 -35.29 3.07
N THR A 39 -5.20 -35.87 1.98
CA THR A 39 -6.55 -36.46 1.87
C THR A 39 -6.63 -37.89 2.40
N GLN A 40 -5.50 -38.61 2.53
CA GLN A 40 -5.47 -40.02 2.92
C GLN A 40 -6.03 -40.27 4.34
N SER A 41 -5.71 -39.39 5.28
CA SER A 41 -6.21 -39.43 6.67
C SER A 41 -7.56 -38.74 6.88
N ARG A 42 -8.17 -38.19 5.82
CA ARG A 42 -9.40 -37.38 5.88
C ARG A 42 -10.50 -37.88 4.93
N ARG A 43 -10.45 -39.17 4.62
CA ARG A 43 -11.48 -39.89 3.85
C ARG A 43 -12.73 -40.16 4.72
N PRO A 44 -13.92 -40.29 4.13
CA PRO A 44 -14.22 -40.17 2.69
C PRO A 44 -14.06 -38.74 2.19
N VAL A 45 -13.68 -38.59 0.92
CA VAL A 45 -13.63 -37.30 0.21
C VAL A 45 -14.70 -37.29 -0.89
N ALA A 46 -15.22 -36.12 -1.24
CA ALA A 46 -16.19 -35.97 -2.32
C ALA A 46 -15.77 -34.84 -3.26
N LEU A 47 -15.89 -35.05 -4.57
CA LEU A 47 -15.69 -34.00 -5.57
C LEU A 47 -16.86 -33.01 -5.50
N ILE A 48 -16.55 -31.73 -5.26
CA ILE A 48 -17.55 -30.68 -5.05
C ILE A 48 -17.48 -29.57 -6.11
N TRP A 49 -16.37 -29.44 -6.82
CA TRP A 49 -16.21 -28.47 -7.91
C TRP A 49 -15.09 -28.91 -8.86
N SER A 50 -15.24 -28.65 -10.15
CA SER A 50 -14.19 -28.79 -11.15
C SER A 50 -14.41 -27.82 -12.31
N GLN A 51 -13.31 -27.39 -12.94
CA GLN A 51 -13.32 -26.58 -14.16
C GLN A 51 -12.24 -27.04 -15.13
N ASP A 52 -12.57 -27.00 -16.42
CA ASP A 52 -11.72 -27.42 -17.52
C ASP A 52 -10.95 -26.24 -18.11
N PHE A 53 -9.70 -26.49 -18.49
CA PHE A 53 -8.75 -25.51 -19.02
C PHE A 53 -8.02 -26.06 -20.24
N GLY A 54 -7.62 -25.15 -21.15
CA GLY A 54 -6.92 -25.50 -22.38
C GLY A 54 -5.45 -25.86 -22.15
N THR A 55 -4.86 -25.36 -21.06
CA THR A 55 -3.45 -25.58 -20.73
C THR A 55 -3.24 -25.95 -19.25
N ARG A 56 -2.10 -26.60 -18.95
CA ARG A 56 -1.72 -26.97 -17.58
C ARG A 56 -1.49 -25.72 -16.71
N ASP A 57 -0.92 -24.68 -17.29
CA ASP A 57 -0.59 -23.43 -16.58
C ASP A 57 -1.86 -22.68 -16.16
N GLU A 58 -2.91 -22.68 -16.99
CA GLU A 58 -4.22 -22.14 -16.64
C GLU A 58 -4.85 -22.89 -15.45
N ALA A 59 -4.83 -24.23 -15.47
CA ALA A 59 -5.37 -25.04 -14.39
C ALA A 59 -4.58 -24.86 -13.08
N LEU A 60 -3.24 -24.75 -13.16
CA LEU A 60 -2.38 -24.45 -12.01
C LEU A 60 -2.63 -23.06 -11.43
N SER A 61 -2.79 -22.05 -12.29
CA SER A 61 -3.10 -20.68 -11.87
C SER A 61 -4.46 -20.59 -11.17
N ALA A 62 -5.48 -21.26 -11.72
CA ALA A 62 -6.79 -21.39 -11.09
C ALA A 62 -6.71 -22.09 -9.72
N GLU A 63 -5.96 -23.19 -9.60
CA GLU A 63 -5.72 -23.86 -8.32
C GLU A 63 -5.12 -22.88 -7.29
N GLN A 64 -4.01 -22.22 -7.65
CA GLN A 64 -3.30 -21.30 -6.75
C GLN A 64 -4.20 -20.14 -6.32
N GLN A 65 -4.98 -19.58 -7.24
CA GLN A 65 -5.91 -18.50 -6.96
C GLN A 65 -6.99 -18.93 -5.96
N ILE A 66 -7.64 -20.07 -6.21
CA ILE A 66 -8.73 -20.57 -5.36
C ILE A 66 -8.19 -21.05 -4.00
N LYS A 67 -6.96 -21.56 -3.94
CA LYS A 67 -6.33 -22.02 -2.69
C LYS A 67 -6.29 -20.92 -1.63
N GLY A 68 -6.01 -19.69 -2.04
CA GLY A 68 -5.99 -18.49 -1.19
C GLY A 68 -7.37 -17.93 -0.80
N TRP A 69 -8.47 -18.47 -1.33
CA TRP A 69 -9.81 -17.96 -1.03
C TRP A 69 -10.31 -18.34 0.37
N SER A 70 -11.12 -17.45 0.96
CA SER A 70 -11.83 -17.73 2.21
C SER A 70 -12.83 -18.88 2.01
N ARG A 71 -13.18 -19.57 3.10
CA ARG A 71 -14.15 -20.68 3.10
C ARG A 71 -15.48 -20.26 2.42
N LYS A 72 -15.97 -19.06 2.74
CA LYS A 72 -17.20 -18.48 2.18
C LYS A 72 -17.15 -18.28 0.65
N LYS A 73 -15.99 -17.90 0.11
CA LYS A 73 -15.79 -17.80 -1.35
C LYS A 73 -15.76 -19.17 -2.02
N LYS A 74 -15.10 -20.15 -1.41
CA LYS A 74 -15.05 -21.53 -1.92
C LYS A 74 -16.44 -22.15 -1.94
N GLU A 75 -17.23 -21.93 -0.88
CA GLU A 75 -18.64 -22.37 -0.81
C GLU A 75 -19.51 -21.70 -1.87
N ALA A 76 -19.35 -20.40 -2.10
CA ALA A 76 -20.05 -19.71 -3.18
C ALA A 76 -19.66 -20.22 -4.59
N LEU A 77 -18.38 -20.58 -4.79
CA LEU A 77 -17.88 -21.19 -6.03
C LEU A 77 -18.51 -22.56 -6.29
N ILE A 78 -18.63 -23.40 -5.26
CA ILE A 78 -19.24 -24.73 -5.35
C ILE A 78 -20.69 -24.66 -5.83
N VAL A 79 -21.44 -23.64 -5.39
CA VAL A 79 -22.87 -23.47 -5.70
C VAL A 79 -23.07 -22.65 -6.99
N GLY A 80 -22.00 -22.13 -7.61
CA GLY A 80 -22.08 -21.30 -8.81
C GLY A 80 -22.67 -19.91 -8.57
N ASP A 81 -22.71 -19.45 -7.31
CA ASP A 81 -23.25 -18.15 -6.91
C ASP A 81 -22.17 -17.07 -7.04
N TRP A 82 -22.01 -16.57 -8.26
CA TRP A 82 -21.04 -15.53 -8.59
C TRP A 82 -21.28 -14.23 -7.81
N ASP A 83 -22.53 -13.92 -7.44
CA ASP A 83 -22.87 -12.76 -6.62
C ASP A 83 -22.39 -12.93 -5.17
N ALA A 84 -22.52 -14.13 -4.60
CA ALA A 84 -21.98 -14.45 -3.29
C ALA A 84 -20.45 -14.49 -3.29
N ILE A 85 -19.79 -14.95 -4.37
CA ILE A 85 -18.33 -14.85 -4.53
C ILE A 85 -17.90 -13.37 -4.53
N ARG A 86 -18.60 -12.52 -5.29
CA ARG A 86 -18.34 -11.07 -5.37
C ARG A 86 -18.55 -10.39 -4.02
N LYS A 87 -19.63 -10.74 -3.29
CA LYS A 87 -19.89 -10.24 -1.93
C LYS A 87 -18.87 -10.74 -0.91
N ALA A 88 -18.40 -11.99 -1.01
CA ALA A 88 -17.36 -12.55 -0.14
C ALA A 88 -15.94 -12.08 -0.53
N ALA A 89 -15.76 -11.56 -1.74
CA ALA A 89 -14.55 -10.86 -2.20
C ALA A 89 -14.44 -9.44 -1.69
N ARG A 90 -15.55 -8.83 -1.29
CA ARG A 90 -15.56 -7.66 -0.40
C ARG A 90 -15.10 -8.12 0.98
N LYS A 91 -13.80 -8.35 1.17
CA LYS A 91 -13.26 -8.27 2.52
C LYS A 91 -13.44 -6.82 2.94
N SER A 92 -14.20 -6.65 4.02
CA SER A 92 -14.17 -5.48 4.88
C SER A 92 -12.72 -5.04 5.04
N PHE A 93 -12.32 -3.99 4.34
CA PHE A 93 -11.47 -2.99 4.97
C PHE A 93 -12.33 -2.42 6.11
N ASP A 94 -12.45 -3.19 7.20
CA ASP A 94 -12.70 -2.59 8.50
C ASP A 94 -11.39 -1.84 8.74
N THR A 95 -11.37 -0.59 8.28
CA THR A 95 -10.46 0.44 8.75
C THR A 95 -10.30 0.26 10.26
N GLY A 96 -9.11 0.51 10.80
CA GLY A 96 -8.78 0.35 12.23
C GLY A 96 -9.69 1.07 13.25
N LEU A 97 -10.81 1.66 12.81
CA LEU A 97 -11.90 2.24 13.59
C LEU A 97 -12.62 1.26 14.54
N ARG A 98 -12.48 -0.07 14.39
CA ARG A 98 -13.03 -1.03 15.36
C ARG A 98 -12.09 -1.48 16.47
N GLN A 99 -10.81 -1.13 16.43
CA GLN A 99 -9.90 -1.40 17.55
C GLN A 99 -9.96 -0.34 18.66
N ALA A 100 -10.70 0.76 18.44
CA ALA A 100 -10.98 1.75 19.47
C ALA A 100 -12.41 1.55 20.03
N GLN A 101 -12.50 0.71 21.06
CA GLN A 101 -13.54 0.59 22.13
C GLN A 101 -14.20 -0.80 22.19
N PRO A 102 -14.14 -1.52 23.34
CA PRO A 102 -13.88 -1.03 24.69
C PRO A 102 -12.72 -1.77 25.42
N LEU A 103 -11.60 -1.07 25.64
CA LEU A 103 -10.78 -1.23 26.86
C LEU A 103 -11.23 -0.26 27.97
N LEU A 104 -12.47 0.24 27.87
CA LEU A 104 -13.18 0.87 28.98
C LEU A 104 -13.63 -0.23 29.96
N ARG A 105 -12.68 -0.78 30.72
CA ARG A 105 -12.94 -1.22 32.10
C ARG A 105 -11.72 -0.95 32.99
N MET A 106 -12.00 -0.06 33.95
CA MET A 106 -11.38 0.07 35.28
C MET A 106 -9.98 0.70 35.33
N ASN A 107 -9.92 2.03 35.35
CA ASN A 107 -9.65 2.84 36.56
C ASN A 107 -9.26 4.29 36.17
N GLY A 108 -9.96 5.29 36.72
CA GLY A 108 -9.46 6.67 36.84
C GLY A 108 -10.18 7.75 36.01
N ASN A 109 -10.89 8.64 36.72
CA ASN A 109 -11.34 10.00 36.38
C ASN A 109 -12.17 10.28 35.11
N MET A 110 -13.47 10.53 35.30
CA MET A 110 -14.45 10.95 34.29
C MET A 110 -14.47 12.47 34.02
N ASN A 111 -13.36 13.13 33.64
CA ASN A 111 -13.49 14.57 33.31
C ASN A 111 -12.55 15.17 32.23
N GLU A 112 -11.91 14.36 31.38
CA GLU A 112 -11.23 14.88 30.19
C GLU A 112 -11.48 13.97 28.98
N VAL A 113 -12.53 14.26 28.22
CA VAL A 113 -12.70 13.67 26.88
C VAL A 113 -11.84 14.50 25.94
N ALA A 114 -10.62 14.04 25.68
CA ALA A 114 -9.80 14.61 24.60
C ALA A 114 -10.62 14.59 23.29
N PRO A 115 -10.66 15.70 22.52
CA PRO A 115 -11.41 15.72 21.28
C PRO A 115 -10.89 14.63 20.34
N LEU A 116 -11.82 13.84 19.76
CA LEU A 116 -11.48 12.85 18.74
C LEU A 116 -10.69 13.53 17.62
N PRO A 117 -9.62 12.90 17.09
CA PRO A 117 -8.89 13.48 15.97
C PRO A 117 -9.86 13.71 14.80
N PRO A 118 -9.72 14.82 14.06
CA PRO A 118 -10.59 15.11 12.93
C PRO A 118 -10.55 13.94 11.94
N VAL A 119 -11.73 13.45 11.54
CA VAL A 119 -11.82 12.40 10.51
C VAL A 119 -11.36 13.01 9.20
N ILE A 120 -10.17 12.62 8.74
CA ILE A 120 -9.63 13.04 7.44
C ILE A 120 -10.55 12.45 6.36
N VAL A 121 -11.17 13.32 5.56
CA VAL A 121 -12.01 12.91 4.43
C VAL A 121 -11.13 12.91 3.17
N PRO A 122 -10.88 11.76 2.53
CA PRO A 122 -10.11 11.71 1.30
C PRO A 122 -10.74 12.53 0.17
N PRO A 123 -9.94 13.19 -0.67
CA PRO A 123 -10.45 13.93 -1.81
C PRO A 123 -11.04 13.01 -2.88
N VAL A 124 -12.03 13.52 -3.59
CA VAL A 124 -12.60 12.92 -4.80
C VAL A 124 -11.65 13.19 -5.98
N ILE A 125 -11.43 12.18 -6.82
CA ILE A 125 -10.73 12.35 -8.09
C ILE A 125 -11.75 12.49 -9.22
N VAL A 126 -11.75 13.64 -9.89
CA VAL A 126 -12.66 13.95 -10.99
C VAL A 126 -11.89 13.99 -12.30
N LEU A 127 -12.22 13.10 -13.23
CA LEU A 127 -11.64 13.06 -14.58
C LEU A 127 -12.63 13.68 -15.56
N VAL A 128 -12.27 14.84 -16.11
CA VAL A 128 -13.09 15.59 -17.05
C VAL A 128 -12.73 15.20 -18.48
N ARG A 129 -13.74 14.71 -19.20
CA ARG A 129 -13.67 14.30 -20.61
C ARG A 129 -12.44 13.42 -20.93
N PRO A 130 -12.12 12.38 -20.11
CA PRO A 130 -10.97 11.51 -20.37
C PRO A 130 -11.11 10.83 -21.75
N GLN A 131 -9.99 10.74 -22.48
CA GLN A 131 -10.02 10.25 -23.86
C GLN A 131 -9.84 8.74 -23.96
N LEU A 132 -9.01 8.13 -23.12
CA LEU A 132 -8.69 6.70 -23.22
C LEU A 132 -9.09 5.95 -21.95
N GLY A 133 -9.81 4.83 -22.11
CA GLY A 133 -10.17 3.92 -21.01
C GLY A 133 -8.94 3.45 -20.21
N GLU A 134 -7.83 3.18 -20.90
CA GLU A 134 -6.57 2.84 -20.24
C GLU A 134 -6.07 3.90 -19.25
N ASN A 135 -6.24 5.19 -19.56
CA ASN A 135 -5.80 6.25 -18.66
C ASN A 135 -6.70 6.36 -17.44
N ILE A 136 -8.00 6.06 -17.59
CA ILE A 136 -8.93 5.93 -16.46
C ILE A 136 -8.48 4.77 -15.57
N GLY A 137 -8.15 3.61 -16.14
CA GLY A 137 -7.61 2.47 -15.41
C GLY A 137 -6.30 2.79 -14.68
N LYS A 138 -5.32 3.39 -15.37
CA LYS A 138 -4.04 3.83 -14.77
C LYS A 138 -4.26 4.86 -13.65
N ALA A 139 -5.23 5.76 -13.79
CA ALA A 139 -5.61 6.71 -12.74
C ALA A 139 -6.22 6.00 -11.53
N ALA A 140 -7.13 5.03 -11.73
CA ALA A 140 -7.70 4.23 -10.64
C ALA A 140 -6.60 3.45 -9.88
N ARG A 141 -5.65 2.86 -10.60
CA ARG A 141 -4.47 2.22 -10.00
C ARG A 141 -3.67 3.21 -9.16
N ALA A 142 -3.38 4.39 -9.70
CA ALA A 142 -2.66 5.45 -9.00
C ALA A 142 -3.39 5.89 -7.73
N MET A 143 -4.72 6.03 -7.78
CA MET A 143 -5.55 6.34 -6.61
C MET A 143 -5.40 5.29 -5.51
N LEU A 144 -5.55 4.02 -5.87
CA LEU A 144 -5.53 2.93 -4.89
C LEU A 144 -4.17 2.79 -4.20
N ASN A 145 -3.08 3.00 -4.93
CA ASN A 145 -1.71 2.99 -4.37
C ASN A 145 -1.56 3.94 -3.18
N PHE A 146 -2.36 5.02 -3.16
CA PHE A 146 -2.29 6.07 -2.15
C PHE A 146 -3.57 6.20 -1.33
N GLY A 147 -4.41 5.15 -1.29
CA GLY A 147 -5.59 5.08 -0.43
C GLY A 147 -6.81 5.90 -0.89
N LEU A 148 -6.77 6.47 -2.10
CA LEU A 148 -7.92 7.17 -2.68
C LEU A 148 -8.85 6.19 -3.40
N THR A 149 -10.17 6.38 -3.25
CA THR A 149 -11.15 5.40 -3.76
C THR A 149 -12.39 6.01 -4.42
N ASP A 150 -12.62 7.32 -4.29
CA ASP A 150 -13.78 8.00 -4.89
C ASP A 150 -13.37 8.61 -6.23
N MET A 151 -13.86 7.99 -7.32
CA MET A 151 -13.62 8.40 -8.70
C MET A 151 -14.92 8.90 -9.32
N ARG A 152 -14.85 10.05 -9.99
CA ARG A 152 -15.95 10.61 -10.78
C ARG A 152 -15.47 10.92 -12.20
N LEU A 153 -16.30 10.59 -13.18
CA LEU A 153 -16.05 10.80 -14.59
C LEU A 153 -17.05 11.81 -15.12
N VAL A 154 -16.58 12.84 -15.82
CA VAL A 154 -17.45 13.83 -16.47
C VAL A 154 -17.37 13.65 -17.96
N THR A 155 -18.46 13.20 -18.59
CA THR A 155 -18.58 13.00 -20.04
C THR A 155 -17.35 12.29 -20.66
N PRO A 156 -17.04 11.03 -20.23
CA PRO A 156 -15.92 10.26 -20.80
C PRO A 156 -16.13 10.05 -22.30
N ARG A 157 -15.09 10.33 -23.10
CA ARG A 157 -15.21 10.43 -24.57
C ARG A 157 -15.68 9.13 -25.22
N ASP A 158 -15.10 8.02 -24.80
CA ASP A 158 -15.40 6.68 -25.32
C ASP A 158 -16.51 5.98 -24.51
N GLY A 159 -17.26 6.74 -23.71
CA GLY A 159 -18.32 6.22 -22.85
C GLY A 159 -17.82 5.48 -21.61
N TRP A 160 -18.77 5.02 -20.79
CA TRP A 160 -18.51 4.25 -19.57
C TRP A 160 -19.64 3.24 -19.33
N PRO A 161 -19.35 1.99 -18.89
CA PRO A 161 -18.03 1.41 -18.63
C PRO A 161 -17.20 1.17 -19.90
N ASN A 162 -15.86 1.16 -19.76
CA ASN A 162 -14.93 0.93 -20.87
C ASN A 162 -14.06 -0.32 -20.59
N PRO A 163 -14.02 -1.32 -21.50
CA PRO A 163 -13.31 -2.58 -21.29
C PRO A 163 -11.79 -2.43 -21.16
N ASP A 164 -11.20 -1.38 -21.75
CA ASP A 164 -9.75 -1.14 -21.72
C ASP A 164 -9.29 -0.59 -20.35
N ALA A 165 -10.21 -0.10 -19.53
CA ALA A 165 -9.89 0.42 -18.19
C ALA A 165 -9.52 -0.69 -17.18
N GLY A 166 -10.16 -1.86 -17.27
CA GLY A 166 -9.98 -2.97 -16.33
C GLY A 166 -8.54 -3.49 -16.30
N PRO A 167 -7.98 -3.97 -17.44
CA PRO A 167 -6.60 -4.45 -17.50
C PRO A 167 -5.58 -3.40 -17.04
N ALA A 168 -5.81 -2.13 -17.34
CA ALA A 168 -4.94 -1.02 -16.95
C ALA A 168 -4.99 -0.68 -15.45
N ALA A 169 -6.10 -1.00 -14.77
CA ALA A 169 -6.29 -0.77 -13.33
C ALA A 169 -5.54 -1.77 -12.44
N ALA A 170 -5.14 -2.93 -12.97
CA ALA A 170 -4.29 -3.92 -12.31
C ALA A 170 -4.70 -4.22 -10.85
N GLY A 171 -5.97 -4.56 -10.62
CA GLY A 171 -6.53 -4.90 -9.31
C GLY A 171 -7.25 -3.75 -8.59
N ALA A 172 -7.28 -2.55 -9.17
CA ALA A 172 -8.11 -1.42 -8.71
C ALA A 172 -9.54 -1.44 -9.30
N ASP A 173 -10.03 -2.61 -9.73
CA ASP A 173 -11.33 -2.77 -10.40
C ASP A 173 -12.50 -2.23 -9.57
N PHE A 174 -12.41 -2.33 -8.24
CA PHE A 174 -13.49 -1.84 -7.37
C PHE A 174 -13.66 -0.30 -7.42
N ILE A 175 -12.61 0.45 -7.78
CA ILE A 175 -12.71 1.90 -7.98
C ILE A 175 -13.49 2.15 -9.27
N LEU A 176 -13.19 1.41 -10.34
CA LEU A 176 -13.90 1.50 -11.61
C LEU A 176 -15.38 1.10 -11.45
N ASP A 177 -15.66 0.02 -10.72
CA ASP A 177 -17.02 -0.46 -10.41
C ASP A 177 -17.86 0.59 -9.65
N LYS A 178 -17.21 1.42 -8.83
CA LYS A 178 -17.85 2.46 -8.02
C LYS A 178 -17.78 3.85 -8.69
N ALA A 179 -17.11 3.97 -9.84
CA ALA A 179 -16.93 5.25 -10.50
C ALA A 179 -18.29 5.82 -10.90
N GLN A 180 -18.54 7.06 -10.49
CA GLN A 180 -19.78 7.77 -10.79
C GLN A 180 -19.60 8.59 -12.07
N VAL A 181 -20.59 8.55 -12.96
CA VAL A 181 -20.56 9.30 -14.22
C VAL A 181 -21.52 10.48 -14.13
N PHE A 182 -21.06 11.65 -14.55
CA PHE A 182 -21.81 12.90 -14.56
C PHE A 182 -21.75 13.53 -15.95
N GLU A 183 -22.79 14.31 -16.29
CA GLU A 183 -22.81 15.07 -17.54
C GLU A 183 -21.95 16.33 -17.42
N THR A 184 -22.03 17.03 -16.28
CA THR A 184 -21.31 18.29 -16.05
C THR A 184 -20.32 18.20 -14.90
N LEU A 185 -19.28 19.04 -14.96
CA LEU A 185 -18.33 19.17 -13.86
C LEU A 185 -19.00 19.72 -12.60
N ALA A 186 -19.96 20.63 -12.74
CA ALA A 186 -20.69 21.21 -11.63
C ALA A 186 -21.41 20.14 -10.81
N ASP A 187 -22.08 19.19 -11.47
CA ASP A 187 -22.76 18.07 -10.79
C ASP A 187 -21.75 17.13 -10.12
N ALA A 188 -20.64 16.87 -10.80
CA ALA A 188 -19.58 16.00 -10.28
C ALA A 188 -18.85 16.57 -9.06
N VAL A 189 -18.99 17.86 -8.73
CA VAL A 189 -18.38 18.48 -7.54
C VAL A 189 -19.40 19.17 -6.62
N ALA A 190 -20.69 18.93 -6.81
CA ALA A 190 -21.77 19.64 -6.11
C ALA A 190 -21.70 19.52 -4.58
N ASP A 191 -21.14 18.41 -4.06
CA ASP A 191 -20.95 18.13 -2.65
C ASP A 191 -19.54 18.47 -2.12
N CYS A 192 -18.69 19.08 -2.96
CA CYS A 192 -17.31 19.44 -2.62
C CYS A 192 -17.18 20.94 -2.30
N ALA A 193 -16.84 21.25 -1.05
CA ALA A 193 -16.57 22.62 -0.60
C ALA A 193 -15.25 23.19 -1.15
N HIS A 194 -14.30 22.30 -1.49
CA HIS A 194 -12.98 22.64 -1.99
C HIS A 194 -12.73 21.94 -3.32
N VAL A 195 -12.49 22.72 -4.38
CA VAL A 195 -12.27 22.18 -5.73
C VAL A 195 -10.98 22.75 -6.30
N TYR A 196 -10.08 21.87 -6.72
CA TYR A 196 -8.74 22.19 -7.22
C TYR A 196 -8.63 21.75 -8.69
N ALA A 197 -8.52 22.72 -9.61
CA ALA A 197 -8.38 22.44 -11.04
C ALA A 197 -6.91 22.30 -11.42
N THR A 198 -6.50 21.13 -11.93
CA THR A 198 -5.13 20.90 -12.35
C THR A 198 -4.85 21.51 -13.73
N THR A 199 -3.93 22.45 -13.82
CA THR A 199 -3.49 23.02 -15.10
C THR A 199 -2.06 23.55 -15.00
N VAL A 200 -1.32 23.43 -16.08
CA VAL A 200 0.01 24.04 -16.25
C VAL A 200 -0.07 25.37 -17.02
N ARG A 201 -1.23 25.66 -17.62
CA ARG A 201 -1.47 26.83 -18.46
C ARG A 201 -2.14 27.94 -17.67
N LYS A 202 -1.68 29.18 -17.85
CA LYS A 202 -2.39 30.39 -17.40
C LYS A 202 -3.64 30.57 -18.27
N ARG A 203 -4.78 30.01 -17.86
CA ARG A 203 -6.06 29.99 -18.62
C ARG A 203 -6.82 31.33 -18.63
N GLY A 204 -6.14 32.46 -18.44
CA GLY A 204 -6.79 33.79 -18.38
C GLY A 204 -7.72 34.01 -17.18
N VAL A 205 -7.82 33.04 -16.26
CA VAL A 205 -8.61 33.12 -15.03
C VAL A 205 -7.70 33.47 -13.86
N THR A 206 -8.04 34.53 -13.13
CA THR A 206 -7.31 34.96 -11.93
C THR A 206 -7.83 34.21 -10.71
N LYS A 207 -7.13 33.14 -10.30
CA LYS A 207 -7.43 32.35 -9.09
C LYS A 207 -6.15 32.10 -8.29
N PRO A 208 -6.25 31.85 -6.97
CA PRO A 208 -5.11 31.40 -6.19
C PRO A 208 -4.53 30.13 -6.82
N VAL A 209 -3.21 30.10 -6.93
CA VAL A 209 -2.45 28.96 -7.47
C VAL A 209 -1.75 28.28 -6.31
N VAL A 210 -1.86 26.96 -6.24
CA VAL A 210 -1.20 26.12 -5.23
C VAL A 210 -0.45 24.97 -5.90
N THR A 211 0.59 24.47 -5.24
CA THR A 211 1.25 23.22 -5.63
C THR A 211 0.47 22.00 -5.13
N PRO A 212 0.77 20.78 -5.61
CA PRO A 212 0.14 19.57 -5.08
C PRO A 212 0.38 19.36 -3.58
N GLU A 213 1.56 19.72 -3.07
CA GLU A 213 1.89 19.66 -1.62
C GLU A 213 1.03 20.63 -0.80
N GLU A 214 0.89 21.87 -1.28
CA GLU A 214 0.06 22.88 -0.62
C GLU A 214 -1.41 22.47 -0.61
N ALA A 215 -1.93 22.00 -1.75
CA ALA A 215 -3.30 21.52 -1.86
C ALA A 215 -3.56 20.32 -0.93
N ALA A 216 -2.62 19.38 -0.86
CA ALA A 216 -2.72 18.24 0.05
C ALA A 216 -2.84 18.68 1.51
N ARG A 217 -1.98 19.59 1.97
CA ARG A 217 -2.01 20.15 3.33
C ARG A 217 -3.31 20.88 3.64
N GLU A 218 -3.82 21.64 2.68
CA GLU A 218 -5.12 22.29 2.83
C GLU A 218 -6.24 21.26 2.97
N ILE A 219 -6.25 20.20 2.14
CA ILE A 219 -7.29 19.17 2.18
C ILE A 219 -7.32 18.42 3.52
N HIS A 220 -6.16 18.14 4.11
CA HIS A 220 -6.08 17.48 5.42
C HIS A 220 -6.62 18.31 6.59
N THR A 221 -6.62 19.64 6.44
CA THR A 221 -7.04 20.57 7.50
C THR A 221 -8.39 21.22 7.23
N ALA A 222 -8.90 21.10 6.00
CA ALA A 222 -10.14 21.71 5.56
C ALA A 222 -11.37 20.96 6.08
N GLN A 223 -12.41 21.72 6.41
CA GLN A 223 -13.74 21.16 6.65
C GLN A 223 -14.52 21.00 5.34
N GLY A 224 -15.26 19.91 5.19
CA GLY A 224 -16.03 19.58 3.99
C GLY A 224 -15.24 18.79 2.96
N ARG A 225 -15.93 18.25 1.95
CA ARG A 225 -15.30 17.40 0.93
C ARG A 225 -14.43 18.23 -0.02
N ALA A 226 -13.34 17.62 -0.48
CA ALA A 226 -12.46 18.19 -1.49
C ALA A 226 -12.48 17.37 -2.78
N ALA A 227 -12.18 18.02 -3.91
CA ALA A 227 -12.01 17.38 -5.21
C ALA A 227 -10.76 17.88 -5.93
N TYR A 228 -10.00 16.94 -6.48
CA TYR A 228 -8.99 17.21 -7.51
C TYR A 228 -9.62 16.98 -8.88
N VAL A 229 -9.52 17.97 -9.76
CA VAL A 229 -10.14 17.95 -11.09
C VAL A 229 -9.05 17.91 -12.16
N PHE A 230 -9.09 16.90 -13.01
CA PHE A 230 -8.12 16.67 -14.09
C PHE A 230 -8.80 16.74 -15.44
N GLY A 231 -8.16 17.40 -16.41
CA GLY A 231 -8.68 17.53 -17.77
C GLY A 231 -8.19 16.46 -18.74
N PRO A 232 -8.64 16.50 -19.99
CA PRO A 232 -8.22 15.58 -21.05
C PRO A 232 -6.72 15.67 -21.33
N GLU A 233 -6.13 14.57 -21.78
CA GLU A 233 -4.69 14.35 -21.95
C GLU A 233 -4.00 15.37 -22.85
N ARG A 234 -4.66 15.79 -23.93
CA ARG A 234 -4.06 16.71 -24.92
C ARG A 234 -4.38 18.16 -24.66
N SER A 235 -5.62 18.45 -24.29
CA SER A 235 -6.13 19.81 -24.20
C SER A 235 -6.06 20.38 -22.79
N GLY A 236 -6.01 19.54 -21.75
CA GLY A 236 -6.21 19.95 -20.36
C GLY A 236 -7.62 20.53 -20.13
N LEU A 237 -7.86 21.04 -18.92
CA LEU A 237 -9.14 21.66 -18.55
C LEU A 237 -9.44 22.90 -19.39
N GLU A 238 -10.70 23.09 -19.75
CA GLU A 238 -11.20 24.30 -20.40
C GLU A 238 -11.34 25.45 -19.38
N THR A 239 -11.50 26.67 -19.88
CA THR A 239 -11.60 27.86 -19.03
C THR A 239 -12.82 27.77 -18.12
N GLU A 240 -13.91 27.22 -18.62
CA GLU A 240 -15.18 26.97 -17.95
C GLU A 240 -15.01 25.94 -16.82
N ASP A 241 -14.22 24.88 -17.04
CA ASP A 241 -13.93 23.89 -15.99
C ASP A 241 -13.09 24.54 -14.86
N VAL A 242 -12.08 25.32 -15.23
CA VAL A 242 -11.25 26.07 -14.26
C VAL A 242 -12.10 27.10 -13.50
N ALA A 243 -13.15 27.65 -14.12
CA ALA A 243 -14.06 28.59 -13.50
C ALA A 243 -14.89 27.97 -12.36
N VAL A 244 -15.15 26.65 -12.37
CA VAL A 244 -15.83 25.92 -11.28
C VAL A 244 -14.93 25.79 -10.05
N ALA A 245 -13.62 25.60 -10.23
CA ALA A 245 -12.71 25.34 -9.13
C ALA A 245 -12.42 26.55 -8.24
N ARG A 246 -12.17 26.37 -6.94
CA ARG A 246 -11.78 27.49 -6.06
C ARG A 246 -10.33 27.92 -6.29
N LYS A 247 -9.46 26.96 -6.60
CA LYS A 247 -8.03 27.16 -6.79
C LYS A 247 -7.52 26.43 -8.02
N ILE A 248 -6.44 26.94 -8.58
CA ILE A 248 -5.65 26.26 -9.61
C ILE A 248 -4.56 25.46 -8.91
N LEU A 249 -4.42 24.19 -9.27
CA LEU A 249 -3.33 23.33 -8.84
C LEU A 249 -2.33 23.20 -9.99
N THR A 250 -1.11 23.69 -9.78
CA THR A 250 -0.03 23.63 -10.79
C THR A 250 1.08 22.72 -10.27
N VAL A 251 1.35 21.64 -11.00
CA VAL A 251 2.51 20.78 -10.73
C VAL A 251 3.77 21.50 -11.24
N PRO A 252 4.81 21.69 -10.42
CA PRO A 252 6.08 22.25 -10.88
C PRO A 252 6.79 21.23 -11.79
N ILE A 253 6.77 21.50 -13.09
CA ILE A 253 7.41 20.67 -14.13
C ILE A 253 8.29 21.54 -15.03
N ASN A 254 9.08 20.91 -15.90
CA ASN A 254 9.92 21.62 -16.87
C ASN A 254 9.05 22.59 -17.72
N PRO A 255 9.30 23.91 -17.67
CA PRO A 255 8.56 24.89 -18.47
C PRO A 255 8.63 24.64 -19.99
N GLU A 256 9.71 24.00 -20.46
CA GLU A 256 9.89 23.65 -21.87
C GLU A 256 9.09 22.42 -22.31
N PHE A 257 8.62 21.60 -21.35
CA PHE A 257 7.84 20.39 -21.62
C PHE A 257 6.75 20.20 -20.56
N GLY A 258 5.73 21.05 -20.65
CA GLY A 258 4.61 21.08 -19.70
C GLY A 258 3.53 20.01 -19.91
N SER A 259 3.87 18.77 -20.30
CA SER A 259 2.87 17.75 -20.64
C SER A 259 3.01 16.50 -19.78
N LEU A 260 2.19 16.39 -18.74
CA LEU A 260 2.06 15.18 -17.93
C LEU A 260 0.95 14.28 -18.47
N ASN A 261 1.17 12.96 -18.45
CA ASN A 261 0.07 12.01 -18.67
C ASN A 261 -0.97 12.14 -17.55
N LEU A 262 -2.25 11.89 -17.85
CA LEU A 262 -3.35 12.00 -16.89
C LEU A 262 -3.10 11.20 -15.60
N ALA A 263 -2.71 9.93 -15.72
CA ALA A 263 -2.43 9.10 -14.55
C ALA A 263 -1.20 9.59 -13.77
N GLN A 264 -0.23 10.22 -14.43
CA GLN A 264 0.92 10.87 -13.77
C GLN A 264 0.51 12.14 -13.01
N ALA A 265 -0.44 12.92 -13.53
CA ALA A 265 -0.97 14.05 -12.76
C ALA A 265 -1.74 13.57 -11.52
N VAL A 266 -2.55 12.52 -11.67
CA VAL A 266 -3.29 11.89 -10.57
C VAL A 266 -2.34 11.31 -9.53
N ILE A 267 -1.31 10.58 -9.94
CA ILE A 267 -0.37 9.93 -9.01
C ILE A 267 0.39 10.95 -8.16
N LEU A 268 0.77 12.11 -8.71
CA LEU A 268 1.47 13.16 -7.96
C LEU A 268 0.57 13.77 -6.89
N CYS A 269 -0.69 14.08 -7.23
CA CYS A 269 -1.65 14.63 -6.26
C CYS A 269 -2.01 13.61 -5.17
N ALA A 270 -2.20 12.35 -5.56
CA ALA A 270 -2.49 11.26 -4.63
C ALA A 270 -1.30 10.98 -3.69
N TYR A 271 -0.08 10.99 -4.22
CA TYR A 271 1.15 10.86 -3.43
C TYR A 271 1.31 12.00 -2.43
N GLU A 272 1.20 13.26 -2.86
CA GLU A 272 1.32 14.40 -1.93
C GLU A 272 0.25 14.38 -0.85
N TRP A 273 -0.99 14.01 -1.20
CA TRP A 273 -2.04 13.79 -0.21
C TRP A 273 -1.67 12.68 0.77
N SER A 274 -1.09 11.58 0.29
CA SER A 274 -0.78 10.43 1.14
C SER A 274 0.29 10.66 2.19
N LYS A 275 1.20 11.62 2.00
CA LYS A 275 2.29 11.91 2.95
C LYS A 275 1.80 12.32 4.34
N GLN A 276 0.57 12.82 4.40
CA GLN A 276 -0.10 13.23 5.64
C GLN A 276 -1.25 12.29 6.01
N ALA A 277 -1.48 11.25 5.20
CA ALA A 277 -2.41 10.17 5.52
C ALA A 277 -1.63 9.03 6.19
N ASP A 278 -2.22 8.38 7.19
CA ASP A 278 -1.69 7.15 7.78
C ASP A 278 -1.85 5.98 6.80
N LEU A 279 -1.07 5.97 5.72
CA LEU A 279 -0.92 4.80 4.87
C LEU A 279 0.06 3.82 5.52
N ALA A 280 -0.41 2.64 5.87
CA ALA A 280 0.45 1.61 6.43
C ALA A 280 1.48 1.13 5.40
N GLN A 281 2.77 1.43 5.61
CA GLN A 281 3.92 0.85 4.89
C GLN A 281 5.22 0.91 5.75
N PRO A 282 6.24 0.11 5.40
CA PRO A 282 6.48 -1.30 5.75
C PRO A 282 6.98 -1.47 7.20
N THR A 283 7.38 -2.70 7.60
CA THR A 283 8.02 -3.01 8.89
C THR A 283 9.26 -2.14 9.11
N ILE A 284 9.07 -0.96 9.71
CA ILE A 284 10.14 -0.21 10.37
C ILE A 284 10.73 -1.19 11.37
N THR A 285 11.96 -1.63 11.10
CA THR A 285 12.71 -2.40 12.08
C THR A 285 13.15 -1.39 13.12
N ASP A 286 12.60 -1.51 14.32
CA ASP A 286 13.06 -0.73 15.46
C ASP A 286 14.54 -1.06 15.69
N LEU A 287 15.41 -0.08 15.40
CA LEU A 287 16.85 -0.19 15.61
C LEU A 287 17.23 -0.04 17.10
N GLY A 288 16.23 0.23 17.96
CA GLY A 288 16.42 0.57 19.37
C GLY A 288 16.95 1.99 19.55
N GLU A 289 16.77 2.52 20.76
CA GLU A 289 17.38 3.80 21.12
C GLU A 289 18.90 3.67 21.29
N PRO A 290 19.67 4.72 20.96
CA PRO A 290 21.10 4.76 21.25
C PRO A 290 21.37 4.53 22.74
N ALA A 291 22.43 3.78 23.04
CA ALA A 291 22.87 3.54 24.41
C ALA A 291 23.22 4.88 25.10
N PRO A 292 23.01 4.99 26.42
CA PRO A 292 23.46 6.12 27.21
C PRO A 292 24.94 6.41 26.97
N GLN A 293 25.29 7.69 26.93
CA GLN A 293 26.66 8.14 26.66
C GLN A 293 27.69 7.46 27.58
N ALA A 294 27.34 7.19 28.84
CA ALA A 294 28.21 6.50 29.80
C ALA A 294 28.64 5.09 29.34
N GLU A 295 27.77 4.33 28.69
CA GLU A 295 28.11 3.00 28.17
C GLU A 295 29.05 3.09 26.96
N LEU A 296 28.79 4.07 26.09
CA LEU A 296 29.63 4.34 24.93
C LEU A 296 31.01 4.85 25.35
N GLU A 297 31.09 5.76 26.32
CA GLU A 297 32.37 6.21 26.90
C GLU A 297 33.14 5.05 27.50
N GLY A 298 32.49 4.18 28.28
CA GLY A 298 33.14 3.00 28.85
C GLY A 298 33.68 2.01 27.79
N MET A 299 33.06 1.96 26.61
CA MET A 299 33.60 1.22 25.46
C MET A 299 34.78 1.92 24.80
N ILE A 300 34.70 3.25 24.62
CA ILE A 300 35.78 4.06 24.04
C ILE A 300 37.02 4.01 24.92
N GLU A 301 36.88 4.17 26.24
CA GLU A 301 37.97 4.06 27.21
C GLU A 301 38.62 2.68 27.18
N GLN A 302 37.81 1.62 27.07
CA GLN A 302 38.31 0.26 26.95
C GLN A 302 39.14 0.06 25.67
N LEU A 303 38.67 0.55 24.53
CA LEU A 303 39.41 0.49 23.27
C LEU A 303 40.71 1.31 23.37
N ASP A 304 40.62 2.51 23.94
CA ASP A 304 41.76 3.40 24.10
C ASP A 304 42.89 2.73 24.90
N ALA A 305 42.55 2.11 26.03
CA ALA A 305 43.51 1.37 26.86
C ALA A 305 44.21 0.23 26.10
N LEU A 306 43.53 -0.41 25.14
CA LEU A 306 44.14 -1.43 24.27
C LEU A 306 45.08 -0.81 23.24
N LEU A 307 44.65 0.26 22.60
CA LEU A 307 45.42 0.98 21.59
C LEU A 307 46.70 1.61 22.17
N VAL A 308 46.68 2.03 23.44
CA VAL A 308 47.88 2.48 24.17
C VAL A 308 48.91 1.35 24.27
N LYS A 309 48.51 0.13 24.65
CA LYS A 309 49.44 -1.00 24.83
C LYS A 309 50.17 -1.39 23.55
N VAL A 310 49.50 -1.27 22.41
CA VAL A 310 50.06 -1.63 21.10
C VAL A 310 50.75 -0.45 20.40
N GLY A 311 50.88 0.70 21.08
CA GLY A 311 51.62 1.85 20.56
C GLY A 311 50.92 2.62 19.44
N TYR A 312 49.60 2.48 19.28
CA TYR A 312 48.84 3.11 18.18
C TYR A 312 48.92 4.65 18.17
N PHE A 313 49.07 5.27 19.35
CA PHE A 313 49.09 6.73 19.50
C PHE A 313 50.47 7.39 19.32
N PHE A 314 51.38 6.75 18.58
CA PHE A 314 52.69 7.32 18.24
C PHE A 314 52.68 7.96 16.84
N PRO A 315 53.25 9.16 16.64
CA PRO A 315 54.00 9.99 17.59
C PRO A 315 53.09 10.80 18.56
N PRO A 316 53.60 11.16 19.75
CA PRO A 316 52.78 11.68 20.86
C PRO A 316 52.13 13.04 20.59
N ASP A 317 52.72 13.85 19.71
CA ASP A 317 52.18 15.15 19.25
C ASP A 317 50.83 15.01 18.52
N ARG A 318 50.54 13.84 17.94
CA ARG A 318 49.29 13.55 17.22
C ARG A 318 48.29 12.72 18.02
N ALA A 319 48.66 12.27 19.22
CA ALA A 319 47.83 11.37 20.03
C ALA A 319 46.45 11.98 20.34
N GLY A 320 46.41 13.27 20.72
CA GLY A 320 45.16 13.97 21.04
C GLY A 320 44.20 14.06 19.85
N ALA A 321 44.69 14.47 18.68
CA ALA A 321 43.88 14.56 17.46
C ALA A 321 43.37 13.18 17.01
N THR A 322 44.19 12.14 17.16
CA THR A 322 43.82 10.76 16.82
C THR A 322 42.71 10.23 17.72
N ARG A 323 42.76 10.52 19.03
CA ARG A 323 41.70 10.16 20.00
C ARG A 323 40.37 10.84 19.69
N LEU A 324 40.40 12.13 19.33
CA LEU A 324 39.21 12.86 18.90
C LEU A 324 38.60 12.27 17.63
N THR A 325 39.46 11.88 16.68
CA THR A 325 39.02 11.24 15.42
C THR A 325 38.37 9.89 15.68
N LEU A 326 38.98 9.04 16.52
CA LEU A 326 38.41 7.75 16.93
C LEU A 326 37.09 7.92 17.68
N ARG A 327 37.01 8.90 18.59
CA ARG A 327 35.78 9.22 19.31
C ARG A 327 34.66 9.60 18.34
N ASN A 328 34.92 10.48 17.37
CA ASN A 328 33.93 10.84 16.35
C ASN A 328 33.49 9.65 15.49
N LEU A 329 34.42 8.76 15.14
CA LEU A 329 34.11 7.54 14.39
C LEU A 329 33.16 6.64 15.19
N LEU A 330 33.35 6.55 16.50
CA LEU A 330 32.60 5.66 17.38
C LEU A 330 31.27 6.26 17.87
N THR A 331 31.13 7.58 17.94
CA THR A 331 29.87 8.24 18.32
C THR A 331 28.89 8.39 17.15
N LYS A 332 29.38 8.54 15.91
CA LYS A 332 28.56 8.75 14.72
C LYS A 332 27.49 7.67 14.45
N PRO A 333 27.72 6.36 14.68
CA PRO A 333 26.75 5.33 14.33
C PRO A 333 25.49 5.27 15.21
N GLY A 334 25.49 5.86 16.41
CA GLY A 334 24.32 5.84 17.31
C GLY A 334 23.99 4.46 17.88
N TRP A 335 25.02 3.72 18.32
CA TRP A 335 24.96 2.35 18.80
C TRP A 335 23.90 2.15 19.89
N ASN A 336 23.08 1.10 19.81
CA ASN A 336 22.19 0.70 20.89
C ASN A 336 22.94 -0.10 21.98
N HIS A 337 22.28 -0.36 23.11
CA HIS A 337 22.86 -1.08 24.25
C HIS A 337 23.47 -2.44 23.88
N LEU A 338 22.81 -3.20 23.00
CA LEU A 338 23.26 -4.53 22.61
C LEU A 338 24.54 -4.44 21.76
N GLU A 339 24.62 -3.48 20.86
CA GLU A 339 25.78 -3.24 20.00
C GLU A 339 27.00 -2.80 20.81
N VAL A 340 26.82 -1.85 21.73
CA VAL A 340 27.89 -1.42 22.66
C VAL A 340 28.37 -2.61 23.49
N ARG A 341 27.46 -3.39 24.08
CA ARG A 341 27.81 -4.58 24.86
C ARG A 341 28.56 -5.62 24.02
N THR A 342 28.15 -5.82 22.77
CA THR A 342 28.78 -6.76 21.84
C THR A 342 30.21 -6.33 21.54
N LEU A 343 30.43 -5.06 21.20
CA LEU A 343 31.77 -4.56 20.92
C LEU A 343 32.67 -4.57 22.17
N ARG A 344 32.15 -4.21 23.35
CA ARG A 344 32.90 -4.39 24.62
C ARG A 344 33.28 -5.84 24.88
N GLY A 345 32.44 -6.79 24.49
CA GLY A 345 32.74 -8.22 24.50
C GLY A 345 33.90 -8.59 23.59
N VAL A 346 33.91 -8.08 22.36
CA VAL A 346 35.01 -8.24 21.40
C VAL A 346 36.33 -7.66 21.95
N LEU A 347 36.29 -6.43 22.45
CA LEU A 347 37.47 -5.77 23.04
C LEU A 347 38.04 -6.54 24.23
N SER A 348 37.16 -7.12 25.05
CA SER A 348 37.57 -7.95 26.19
C SER A 348 38.33 -9.21 25.75
N HIS A 349 37.88 -9.86 24.67
CA HIS A 349 38.54 -11.04 24.09
C HIS A 349 39.86 -10.67 23.42
N LEU A 350 39.96 -9.52 22.76
CA LEU A 350 41.22 -9.03 22.18
C LEU A 350 42.28 -8.76 23.27
N ASN A 351 41.86 -8.30 24.45
CA ASN A 351 42.77 -8.04 25.57
C ASN A 351 43.26 -9.32 26.27
N ARG A 352 42.50 -10.41 26.17
CA ARG A 352 42.80 -11.71 26.78
C ARG A 352 42.46 -12.83 25.80
N PRO A 353 43.30 -13.05 24.77
CA PRO A 353 43.08 -14.13 23.83
C PRO A 353 43.08 -15.46 24.60
N ARG A 354 42.06 -16.29 24.38
CA ARG A 354 42.06 -17.66 24.92
C ARG A 354 43.20 -18.43 24.26
N GLU A 355 44.05 -19.05 25.06
CA GLU A 355 44.91 -20.13 24.58
C GLU A 355 44.00 -21.25 24.05
N ARG A 356 44.28 -21.74 22.84
CA ARG A 356 43.53 -22.82 22.20
C ARG A 356 44.02 -24.17 22.67
#